data_AF-A0A9E4JEB6-F1
#
_entry.id   AF-A0A9E4JEB6-F1
#
_cell.length_a   1.000
_cell.length_b   1.000
_cell.length_c   1.000
_cell.angle_alpha   90.00
_cell.angle_beta   90.00
_cell.angle_gamma   90.00
#
_symmetry.space_group_name_H-M   'P 1'
#
loop_
_entity.id
_entity.type
_entity.pdbx_description
1 polymer ?
#
loop_
_entity_poly.entity_id
_entity_poly.type
_entity_poly.pdbx_seq_one_letter_code
_entity_poly.pdbx_strand_id
1 'polypeptide(L)'
;MLIFFIHGVAARTSQYASSLQSLLEKEFRQRQEKIPLFYSGFWGNVYRELEIIWNRIDNAQDPLKHQEFRKGYLSQFVGDAFTYLGSERGAKIRETLANQLIDFIHKNPLETELHIITHSLGTVILWDILFSDKFQANDPAFKIREILNQNSAQLTNRKINLKSITTMGSPISLFNIMLEVKPQQVNWLAQQYSSQKLNWLNLIHVSDIIAYPIHPVLDSQDLSSLFLTEEYLQENVNPLEATLEQLSELINRKSAYPQEITNILSYAQVAAGSLNAHTSYWKNDQVAYLIVNHILEQHNNQVLNQTPCLEQAIQRLKQVRGFTEDKMKLSETLSLDKNITTISFKDKSGSLVFTKNFLGIHNVYIFDHQDRACFAGYVGLIHVPGLKQEVEFLQTELGL
;
A
#
# COMPACT_ATOMS: atom_id res chain seq x y z
N MET A 1 -1.68 22.32 0.78
CA MET A 1 -2.57 21.16 0.92
C MET A 1 -2.61 20.68 2.38
N LEU A 2 -3.67 19.95 2.73
CA LEU A 2 -3.90 19.30 4.02
C LEU A 2 -3.70 17.79 3.90
N ILE A 3 -3.03 17.17 4.87
CA ILE A 3 -2.89 15.72 4.98
C ILE A 3 -3.47 15.27 6.32
N PHE A 4 -4.55 14.50 6.26
CA PHE A 4 -5.22 13.95 7.44
C PHE A 4 -4.93 12.46 7.57
N PHE A 5 -4.38 12.04 8.70
CA PHE A 5 -4.09 10.64 8.96
C PHE A 5 -5.22 9.98 9.73
N ILE A 6 -5.55 8.73 9.39
CA ILE A 6 -6.45 7.88 10.17
C ILE A 6 -5.78 6.53 10.38
N HIS A 7 -5.52 6.17 11.63
CA HIS A 7 -4.95 4.86 11.94
C HIS A 7 -6.00 3.93 12.54
N GLY A 8 -5.79 2.62 12.38
CA GLY A 8 -6.43 1.59 13.21
C GLY A 8 -5.95 1.67 14.67
N VAL A 9 -6.50 0.85 15.58
CA VAL A 9 -5.98 0.85 16.96
C VAL A 9 -4.74 -0.05 17.09
N ALA A 10 -3.96 0.34 18.10
CA ALA A 10 -2.64 -0.08 18.61
C ALA A 10 -1.82 1.19 18.96
N ALA A 11 -2.12 2.33 18.34
CA ALA A 11 -1.54 3.61 18.70
C ALA A 11 -2.07 4.11 20.05
N ARG A 12 -1.26 4.02 21.09
CA ARG A 12 -1.54 4.58 22.42
C ARG A 12 -1.33 6.09 22.50
N THR A 13 -0.89 6.70 21.40
CA THR A 13 -0.51 8.11 21.34
C THR A 13 -1.08 8.73 20.08
N SER A 14 -1.41 10.02 20.16
CA SER A 14 -1.78 10.83 18.99
C SER A 14 -0.61 11.08 18.03
N GLN A 15 0.61 10.64 18.38
CA GLN A 15 1.85 10.85 17.63
C GLN A 15 2.24 9.65 16.75
N TYR A 16 1.31 8.70 16.53
CA TYR A 16 1.61 7.50 15.73
C TYR A 16 2.14 7.80 14.33
N ALA A 17 1.69 8.90 13.72
CA ALA A 17 2.10 9.28 12.36
C ALA A 17 3.39 10.11 12.33
N SER A 18 3.95 10.52 13.46
CA SER A 18 5.05 11.50 13.49
C SER A 18 6.30 11.06 12.73
N SER A 19 6.59 9.75 12.74
CA SER A 19 7.69 9.20 11.93
C SER A 19 7.44 9.39 10.43
N LEU A 20 6.27 8.99 9.93
CA LEU A 20 5.93 9.14 8.52
C LEU A 20 5.79 10.61 8.12
N GLN A 21 5.22 11.46 8.98
CA GLN A 21 5.16 12.92 8.76
C GLN A 21 6.56 13.49 8.53
N SER A 22 7.54 13.10 9.36
CA SER A 22 8.93 13.54 9.21
C SER A 22 9.56 13.09 7.89
N LEU A 23 9.25 11.87 7.45
CA LEU A 23 9.72 11.33 6.16
C LEU A 23 9.05 12.04 4.98
N LEU A 24 7.74 12.29 5.04
CA LEU A 24 7.03 13.06 4.03
C LEU A 24 7.58 14.49 3.94
N GLU A 25 7.79 15.17 5.07
CA GLU A 25 8.41 16.49 5.09
C GLU A 25 9.77 16.50 4.40
N LYS A 26 10.61 15.50 4.68
CA LYS A 26 11.92 15.33 4.04
C LYS A 26 11.78 15.17 2.52
N GLU A 27 10.88 14.31 2.05
CA GLU A 27 10.62 14.09 0.63
C GLU A 27 10.10 15.36 -0.07
N PHE A 28 9.12 16.07 0.51
CA PHE A 28 8.62 17.34 -0.03
C PHE A 28 9.73 18.40 -0.10
N ARG A 29 10.55 18.53 0.96
CA ARG A 29 11.68 19.48 0.98
C ARG A 29 12.73 19.15 -0.07
N GLN A 30 13.07 17.88 -0.25
CA GLN A 30 14.05 17.43 -1.25
C GLN A 30 13.60 17.77 -2.68
N ARG A 31 12.29 17.77 -2.93
CA ARG A 31 11.67 18.12 -4.21
C ARG A 31 11.37 19.61 -4.37
N GLN A 32 11.72 20.43 -3.37
CA GLN A 32 11.45 21.87 -3.33
C GLN A 32 9.95 22.22 -3.38
N GLU A 33 9.11 21.32 -2.89
CA GLU A 33 7.66 21.48 -2.88
C GLU A 33 7.17 22.09 -1.56
N LYS A 34 5.98 22.69 -1.59
CA LYS A 34 5.35 23.25 -0.38
C LYS A 34 5.05 22.12 0.61
N ILE A 35 5.59 22.23 1.82
CA ILE A 35 5.32 21.28 2.89
C ILE A 35 3.83 21.31 3.25
N PRO A 36 3.14 20.15 3.23
CA PRO A 36 1.74 20.06 3.61
C PRO A 36 1.54 20.26 5.11
N LEU A 37 0.32 20.64 5.51
CA LEU A 37 -0.07 20.67 6.90
C LEU A 37 -0.57 19.28 7.28
N PHE A 38 -0.10 18.75 8.41
CA PHE A 38 -0.44 17.40 8.85
C PHE A 38 -1.35 17.41 10.07
N TYR A 39 -2.26 16.44 10.15
CA TYR A 39 -3.02 16.18 11.37
C TYR A 39 -3.27 14.67 11.56
N SER A 40 -3.03 14.18 12.78
CA SER A 40 -3.24 12.77 13.14
C SER A 40 -4.57 12.58 13.84
N GLY A 41 -5.54 11.99 13.14
CA GLY A 41 -6.83 11.61 13.71
C GLY A 41 -6.66 10.55 14.79
N PHE A 42 -7.09 10.84 16.01
CA PHE A 42 -6.89 9.97 17.17
C PHE A 42 -8.21 9.68 17.87
N TRP A 43 -8.54 8.39 17.97
CA TRP A 43 -9.76 7.89 18.61
C TRP A 43 -9.48 6.77 19.63
N GLY A 44 -8.21 6.44 19.91
CA GLY A 44 -7.83 5.37 20.83
C GLY A 44 -8.26 5.61 22.29
N ASN A 45 -8.72 6.82 22.64
CA ASN A 45 -9.27 7.15 23.95
C ASN A 45 -10.78 6.88 24.09
N VAL A 46 -11.48 6.54 23.00
CA VAL A 46 -12.95 6.44 23.01
C VAL A 46 -13.43 5.28 23.90
N TYR A 47 -12.64 4.22 24.11
CA TYR A 47 -12.95 3.16 25.09
C TYR A 47 -11.71 2.51 25.72
N ARG A 48 -11.42 2.86 26.99
CA ARG A 48 -10.40 2.17 27.82
C ARG A 48 -10.89 0.85 28.43
N GLU A 49 -12.20 0.62 28.50
CA GLU A 49 -12.75 -0.56 29.18
C GLU A 49 -12.48 -1.88 28.44
N LEU A 50 -12.44 -1.84 27.11
CA LEU A 50 -12.06 -3.02 26.31
C LEU A 50 -10.59 -3.38 26.53
N GLU A 51 -9.72 -2.40 26.75
CA GLU A 51 -8.34 -2.63 27.14
C GLU A 51 -8.25 -3.38 28.48
N ILE A 52 -9.14 -3.08 29.44
CA ILE A 52 -9.21 -3.80 30.72
C ILE A 52 -9.63 -5.25 30.49
N ILE A 53 -10.60 -5.51 29.60
CA ILE A 53 -11.06 -6.87 29.29
C ILE A 53 -9.97 -7.64 28.55
N TRP A 54 -9.34 -7.04 27.54
CA TRP A 54 -8.24 -7.65 26.81
C TRP A 54 -7.03 -7.91 27.71
N ASN A 55 -6.65 -6.96 28.56
CA ASN A 55 -5.61 -7.19 29.55
C ASN A 55 -5.96 -8.33 30.50
N ARG A 56 -7.24 -8.53 30.85
CA ARG A 56 -7.66 -9.70 31.65
C ARG A 56 -7.57 -11.01 30.88
N ILE A 57 -7.93 -11.00 29.59
CA ILE A 57 -7.80 -12.16 28.69
C ILE A 57 -6.31 -12.51 28.50
N ASP A 58 -5.47 -11.50 28.25
CA ASP A 58 -4.04 -11.67 28.04
C ASP A 58 -3.31 -12.09 29.32
N ASN A 59 -3.79 -11.67 30.49
CA ASN A 59 -3.22 -12.08 31.78
C ASN A 59 -3.89 -13.33 32.38
N ALA A 60 -4.87 -13.92 31.71
CA ALA A 60 -5.48 -15.17 32.16
C ALA A 60 -4.43 -16.30 32.12
N GLN A 61 -4.23 -16.95 33.26
CA GLN A 61 -3.43 -18.17 33.38
C GLN A 61 -4.27 -19.33 32.85
N ASP A 62 -4.17 -19.61 31.56
CA ASP A 62 -4.94 -20.67 30.88
C ASP A 62 -3.99 -21.61 30.11
N PRO A 63 -4.14 -22.94 30.15
CA PRO A 63 -3.37 -23.91 29.35
C PRO A 63 -3.48 -23.78 27.82
N LEU A 64 -4.04 -22.70 27.26
CA LEU A 64 -4.20 -22.52 25.81
C LEU A 64 -2.88 -22.50 25.07
N LYS A 65 -2.83 -23.24 23.94
CA LYS A 65 -1.69 -23.22 23.01
C LYS A 65 -1.61 -21.88 22.24
N HIS A 66 -0.39 -21.50 21.86
CA HIS A 66 -0.05 -20.32 21.04
C HIS A 66 -0.43 -18.97 21.67
N GLN A 67 -0.17 -18.81 22.98
CA GLN A 67 -0.50 -17.57 23.69
C GLN A 67 0.14 -16.33 23.07
N GLU A 68 1.40 -16.36 22.63
CA GLU A 68 2.06 -15.20 22.01
C GLU A 68 1.32 -14.70 20.75
N PHE A 69 0.82 -15.62 19.91
CA PHE A 69 0.02 -15.25 18.74
C PHE A 69 -1.36 -14.71 19.14
N ARG A 70 -1.99 -15.29 20.18
CA ARG A 70 -3.31 -14.90 20.66
C ARG A 70 -3.32 -13.57 21.40
N LYS A 71 -2.27 -13.26 22.17
CA LYS A 71 -2.14 -12.04 23.00
C LYS A 71 -1.53 -10.86 22.24
N GLY A 72 -0.95 -11.14 21.08
CA GLY A 72 -0.26 -10.16 20.26
C GLY A 72 -1.18 -9.43 19.30
N TYR A 73 -0.74 -9.35 18.06
CA TYR A 73 -1.35 -8.56 17.00
C TYR A 73 -2.83 -8.91 16.73
N LEU A 74 -3.17 -10.21 16.77
CA LEU A 74 -4.50 -10.68 16.42
C LEU A 74 -5.57 -10.23 17.43
N SER A 75 -5.31 -10.29 18.74
CA SER A 75 -6.29 -9.83 19.75
C SER A 75 -6.51 -8.33 19.68
N GLN A 76 -5.44 -7.56 19.47
CA GLN A 76 -5.51 -6.11 19.33
C GLN A 76 -6.37 -5.74 18.11
N PHE A 77 -6.00 -6.26 16.94
CA PHE A 77 -6.74 -6.01 15.70
C PHE A 77 -8.22 -6.42 15.78
N VAL A 78 -8.51 -7.63 16.29
CA VAL A 78 -9.88 -8.14 16.43
C VAL A 78 -10.68 -7.34 17.47
N GLY A 79 -10.05 -6.98 18.58
CA GLY A 79 -10.66 -6.13 19.60
C GLY A 79 -11.10 -4.78 19.05
N ASP A 80 -10.26 -4.19 18.22
CA ASP A 80 -10.52 -2.90 17.59
C ASP A 80 -11.61 -2.98 16.54
N ALA A 81 -11.58 -4.04 15.73
CA ALA A 81 -12.64 -4.34 14.78
C ALA A 81 -13.99 -4.44 15.50
N PHE A 82 -14.09 -5.23 16.56
CA PHE A 82 -15.33 -5.33 17.34
C PHE A 82 -15.73 -4.02 18.02
N THR A 83 -14.75 -3.22 18.45
CA THR A 83 -15.02 -1.88 19.00
C THR A 83 -15.70 -1.01 17.96
N TYR A 84 -15.16 -0.97 16.74
CA TYR A 84 -15.71 -0.15 15.67
C TYR A 84 -17.06 -0.66 15.15
N LEU A 85 -17.21 -1.98 15.03
CA LEU A 85 -18.45 -2.60 14.54
C LEU A 85 -19.63 -2.46 15.50
N GLY A 86 -19.38 -2.23 16.79
CA GLY A 86 -20.43 -1.88 17.74
C GLY A 86 -21.10 -0.55 17.37
N SER A 87 -22.42 -0.52 17.22
CA SER A 87 -23.17 0.64 16.71
C SER A 87 -22.88 1.95 17.46
N GLU A 88 -22.98 1.95 18.79
CA GLU A 88 -22.72 3.13 19.62
C GLU A 88 -21.24 3.54 19.60
N ARG A 89 -20.33 2.57 19.72
CA ARG A 89 -18.89 2.81 19.81
C ARG A 89 -18.32 3.31 18.48
N GLY A 90 -18.72 2.66 17.38
CA GLY A 90 -18.42 3.08 16.03
C GLY A 90 -18.90 4.50 15.76
N ALA A 91 -20.12 4.85 16.18
CA ALA A 91 -20.64 6.22 16.02
C ALA A 91 -19.77 7.25 16.75
N LYS A 92 -19.34 6.98 18.00
CA LYS A 92 -18.42 7.86 18.74
C LYS A 92 -17.05 8.01 18.09
N ILE A 93 -16.51 6.93 17.52
CA ILE A 93 -15.25 6.97 16.76
C ILE A 93 -15.42 7.88 15.53
N ARG A 94 -16.49 7.69 14.75
CA ARG A 94 -16.80 8.52 13.59
C ARG A 94 -17.00 9.99 13.97
N GLU A 95 -17.68 10.26 15.09
CA GLU A 95 -17.84 11.63 15.61
C GLU A 95 -16.51 12.27 15.99
N THR A 96 -15.64 11.53 16.68
CA THR A 96 -14.32 12.02 17.08
C THR A 96 -13.49 12.38 15.85
N LEU A 97 -13.46 11.51 14.84
CA LEU A 97 -12.75 11.76 13.58
C LEU A 97 -13.35 12.94 12.81
N ALA A 98 -14.69 13.05 12.76
CA ALA A 98 -15.38 14.14 12.10
C ALA A 98 -15.03 15.48 12.72
N ASN A 99 -15.12 15.60 14.04
CA ASN A 99 -14.80 16.84 14.76
C ASN A 99 -13.34 17.25 14.55
N GLN A 100 -12.41 16.27 14.61
CA GLN A 100 -10.99 16.53 14.37
C GLN A 100 -10.70 17.00 12.94
N LEU A 101 -11.34 16.41 11.93
CA LEU A 101 -11.21 16.83 10.54
C LEU A 101 -11.77 18.24 10.33
N ILE A 102 -12.96 18.53 10.88
CA ILE A 102 -13.60 19.86 10.83
C ILE A 102 -12.66 20.92 11.44
N ASP A 103 -12.16 20.67 12.65
CA ASP A 103 -11.26 21.58 13.34
C ASP A 103 -9.97 21.82 12.54
N PHE A 104 -9.43 20.76 11.92
CA PHE A 104 -8.24 20.86 11.10
C PHE A 104 -8.48 21.71 9.84
N ILE A 105 -9.62 21.55 9.19
CA ILE A 105 -10.01 22.36 8.02
C ILE A 105 -10.25 23.83 8.40
N HIS A 106 -10.89 24.09 9.55
CA HIS A 106 -11.18 25.43 10.04
C HIS A 106 -9.93 26.21 10.44
N LYS A 107 -8.95 25.54 11.07
CA LYS A 107 -7.67 26.15 11.45
C LYS A 107 -6.81 26.55 10.25
N ASN A 108 -7.09 26.00 9.07
CA ASN A 108 -6.28 26.20 7.86
C ASN A 108 -7.12 26.74 6.68
N PRO A 109 -7.72 27.93 6.80
CA PRO A 109 -8.76 28.44 5.90
C PRO A 109 -8.28 28.74 4.46
N LEU A 110 -6.96 28.74 4.22
CA LEU A 110 -6.38 28.95 2.90
C LEU A 110 -6.20 27.64 2.10
N GLU A 111 -6.27 26.48 2.75
CA GLU A 111 -5.94 25.19 2.13
C GLU A 111 -7.20 24.41 1.74
N THR A 112 -7.48 24.24 0.45
CA THR A 112 -8.72 23.58 -0.03
C THR A 112 -8.51 22.14 -0.48
N GLU A 113 -7.26 21.71 -0.61
CA GLU A 113 -6.90 20.36 -1.04
C GLU A 113 -6.69 19.46 0.17
N LEU A 114 -7.38 18.33 0.20
CA LEU A 114 -7.29 17.32 1.24
C LEU A 114 -6.79 16.00 0.66
N HIS A 115 -5.79 15.43 1.34
CA HIS A 115 -5.35 14.06 1.13
C HIS A 115 -5.54 13.29 2.44
N ILE A 116 -6.03 12.06 2.35
CA ILE A 116 -6.24 11.21 3.53
C ILE A 116 -5.30 10.01 3.46
N ILE A 117 -4.47 9.82 4.49
CA ILE A 117 -3.57 8.68 4.60
C ILE A 117 -4.06 7.79 5.73
N THR A 118 -4.33 6.54 5.42
CA THR A 118 -4.95 5.60 6.36
C THR A 118 -4.20 4.30 6.47
N HIS A 119 -4.34 3.65 7.62
CA HIS A 119 -3.59 2.44 7.95
C HIS A 119 -4.41 1.43 8.73
N SER A 120 -4.25 0.13 8.45
CA SER A 120 -4.91 -0.96 9.18
C SER A 120 -6.43 -0.78 9.22
N LEU A 121 -7.06 -1.01 10.37
CA LEU A 121 -8.49 -0.75 10.58
C LEU A 121 -8.91 0.70 10.24
N GLY A 122 -7.99 1.67 10.28
CA GLY A 122 -8.26 3.05 9.83
C GLY A 122 -8.68 3.11 8.36
N THR A 123 -8.21 2.19 7.52
CA THR A 123 -8.64 2.09 6.11
C THR A 123 -10.10 1.64 6.02
N VAL A 124 -10.51 0.69 6.87
CA VAL A 124 -11.90 0.20 6.96
C VAL A 124 -12.82 1.27 7.53
N ILE A 125 -12.38 1.99 8.56
CA ILE A 125 -13.15 3.10 9.15
C ILE A 125 -13.42 4.16 8.08
N LEU A 126 -12.39 4.57 7.33
CA LEU A 126 -12.56 5.51 6.23
C LEU A 126 -13.48 4.94 5.14
N TRP A 127 -13.26 3.70 4.70
CA TRP A 127 -14.09 3.02 3.70
C TRP A 127 -15.57 3.02 4.09
N ASP A 128 -15.86 2.63 5.33
CA ASP A 128 -17.21 2.57 5.88
C ASP A 128 -17.83 3.98 5.95
N ILE A 129 -17.10 4.95 6.53
CA ILE A 129 -17.49 6.36 6.60
C ILE A 129 -17.80 6.92 5.22
N LEU A 130 -16.96 6.67 4.20
CA LEU A 130 -17.16 7.27 2.90
C LEU A 130 -18.22 6.54 2.10
N PHE A 131 -18.28 5.22 2.16
CA PHE A 131 -18.98 4.45 1.14
C PHE A 131 -20.13 3.59 1.63
N SER A 132 -20.28 3.27 2.92
CA SER A 132 -21.40 2.41 3.37
C SER A 132 -22.75 3.13 3.43
N ASP A 133 -23.85 2.45 3.11
CA ASP A 133 -25.23 2.97 3.23
C ASP A 133 -25.94 2.51 4.51
N LYS A 134 -25.27 1.72 5.35
CA LYS A 134 -25.87 1.12 6.57
C LYS A 134 -26.24 2.12 7.67
N PHE A 135 -25.79 3.36 7.57
CA PHE A 135 -25.92 4.35 8.64
C PHE A 135 -27.29 5.02 8.67
N GLN A 136 -27.79 5.30 9.87
CA GLN A 136 -28.97 6.15 10.04
C GLN A 136 -28.67 7.62 9.74
N ALA A 137 -29.67 8.39 9.35
CA ALA A 137 -29.50 9.77 8.87
C ALA A 137 -28.80 10.73 9.86
N ASN A 138 -28.81 10.43 11.16
CA ASN A 138 -28.15 11.20 12.21
C ASN A 138 -26.72 10.71 12.54
N ASP A 139 -26.21 9.71 11.81
CA ASP A 139 -24.89 9.14 12.09
C ASP A 139 -23.77 10.15 11.77
N PRO A 140 -22.73 10.25 12.63
CA PRO A 140 -21.60 11.13 12.40
C PRO A 140 -20.83 10.91 11.09
N ALA A 141 -20.96 9.73 10.44
CA ALA A 141 -20.43 9.50 9.10
C ALA A 141 -20.84 10.59 8.10
N PHE A 142 -22.10 11.04 8.17
CA PHE A 142 -22.64 12.04 7.27
C PHE A 142 -21.97 13.41 7.43
N LYS A 143 -21.44 13.75 8.61
CA LYS A 143 -20.67 14.99 8.81
C LYS A 143 -19.44 15.02 7.90
N ILE A 144 -18.70 13.92 7.80
CA ILE A 144 -17.52 13.82 6.94
C ILE A 144 -17.94 13.85 5.47
N ARG A 145 -18.98 13.11 5.10
CA ARG A 145 -19.50 13.10 3.71
C ARG A 145 -19.94 14.49 3.27
N GLU A 146 -20.61 15.24 4.14
CA GLU A 146 -21.12 16.58 3.83
C GLU A 146 -19.98 17.58 3.60
N ILE A 147 -18.90 17.52 4.38
CA ILE A 147 -17.70 18.36 4.20
C ILE A 147 -17.03 18.09 2.85
N LEU A 148 -16.99 16.81 2.44
CA LEU A 148 -16.35 16.39 1.19
C LEU A 148 -17.26 16.59 -0.02
N ASN A 149 -18.58 16.63 0.17
CA ASN A 149 -19.55 16.72 -0.92
C ASN A 149 -19.46 18.07 -1.65
N GLN A 150 -18.97 18.05 -2.88
CA GLN A 150 -18.83 19.22 -3.76
C GLN A 150 -20.17 19.88 -4.10
N ASN A 151 -21.30 19.19 -3.90
CA ASN A 151 -22.64 19.64 -4.23
C ASN A 151 -23.46 20.10 -3.01
N SER A 152 -22.95 19.94 -1.77
CA SER A 152 -23.71 20.32 -0.58
C SER A 152 -23.70 21.83 -0.31
N ALA A 153 -24.78 22.32 0.30
CA ALA A 153 -24.79 23.63 0.96
C ALA A 153 -23.87 23.54 2.18
N GLN A 154 -22.82 24.34 2.16
CA GLN A 154 -21.60 24.16 2.94
C GLN A 154 -21.76 24.28 4.48
N LEU A 155 -21.23 23.31 5.23
CA LEU A 155 -20.88 23.47 6.66
C LEU A 155 -19.70 24.43 6.87
N THR A 156 -18.84 24.59 5.87
CA THR A 156 -17.65 25.44 5.89
C THR A 156 -17.75 26.44 4.73
N ASN A 157 -17.45 27.73 4.90
CA ASN A 157 -17.59 28.77 3.85
C ASN A 157 -16.78 28.57 2.53
N ARG A 158 -16.23 27.38 2.27
CA ARG A 158 -15.45 26.99 1.10
C ARG A 158 -15.59 25.49 0.80
N LYS A 159 -15.29 25.08 -0.44
CA LYS A 159 -15.30 23.66 -0.86
C LYS A 159 -13.94 23.02 -0.57
N ILE A 160 -13.95 21.87 0.09
CA ILE A 160 -12.76 21.04 0.33
C ILE A 160 -12.75 19.92 -0.69
N ASN A 161 -11.67 19.81 -1.46
CA ASN A 161 -11.54 18.83 -2.53
C ASN A 161 -10.72 17.63 -2.04
N LEU A 162 -11.32 16.44 -2.01
CA LEU A 162 -10.58 15.21 -1.70
C LEU A 162 -9.75 14.79 -2.91
N LYS A 163 -8.46 15.07 -2.88
CA LYS A 163 -7.54 14.85 -4.01
C LYS A 163 -7.05 13.41 -4.09
N SER A 164 -6.64 12.84 -2.94
CA SER A 164 -6.21 11.45 -2.90
C SER A 164 -6.51 10.75 -1.57
N ILE A 165 -6.60 9.43 -1.67
CA ILE A 165 -6.60 8.49 -0.55
C ILE A 165 -5.34 7.62 -0.66
N THR A 166 -4.66 7.42 0.45
CA THR A 166 -3.65 6.37 0.61
C THR A 166 -4.12 5.38 1.66
N THR A 167 -4.09 4.10 1.34
CA THR A 167 -4.34 3.00 2.29
C THR A 167 -3.05 2.20 2.48
N MET A 168 -2.76 1.81 3.71
CA MET A 168 -1.59 1.03 4.10
C MET A 168 -2.03 -0.13 4.99
N GLY A 169 -1.50 -1.33 4.79
CA GLY A 169 -1.83 -2.48 5.63
C GLY A 169 -3.34 -2.78 5.64
N SER A 170 -3.99 -2.67 4.49
CA SER A 170 -5.45 -2.49 4.40
C SER A 170 -6.24 -3.81 4.40
N PRO A 171 -7.14 -4.05 5.38
CA PRO A 171 -8.04 -5.20 5.37
C PRO A 171 -9.40 -4.92 4.73
N ILE A 172 -9.53 -3.85 3.92
CA ILE A 172 -10.81 -3.46 3.28
C ILE A 172 -11.47 -4.64 2.57
N SER A 173 -10.70 -5.44 1.82
CA SER A 173 -11.25 -6.54 1.04
C SER A 173 -11.92 -7.62 1.89
N LEU A 174 -11.38 -7.88 3.08
CA LEU A 174 -11.98 -8.80 4.04
C LEU A 174 -13.25 -8.19 4.65
N PHE A 175 -13.18 -6.93 5.09
CA PHE A 175 -14.32 -6.27 5.74
C PHE A 175 -15.45 -5.96 4.77
N ASN A 176 -15.15 -5.77 3.49
CA ASN A 176 -16.18 -5.49 2.50
C ASN A 176 -17.12 -6.68 2.24
N ILE A 177 -16.72 -7.90 2.58
CA ILE A 177 -17.61 -9.06 2.60
C ILE A 177 -18.80 -8.82 3.55
N MET A 178 -18.55 -8.15 4.69
CA MET A 178 -19.59 -7.82 5.67
C MET A 178 -20.24 -6.46 5.38
N LEU A 179 -19.48 -5.48 4.89
CA LEU A 179 -20.01 -4.14 4.61
C LEU A 179 -20.83 -4.06 3.30
N GLU A 180 -20.62 -5.02 2.40
CA GLU A 180 -21.32 -5.17 1.11
C GLU A 180 -21.33 -3.90 0.25
N VAL A 181 -20.30 -3.04 0.38
CA VAL A 181 -20.19 -1.83 -0.44
C VAL A 181 -19.91 -2.22 -1.88
N LYS A 182 -20.72 -1.71 -2.81
CA LYS A 182 -20.65 -2.05 -4.23
C LYS A 182 -19.71 -1.12 -5.00
N PRO A 183 -18.98 -1.60 -6.03
CA PRO A 183 -18.12 -0.75 -6.86
C PRO A 183 -18.83 0.50 -7.41
N GLN A 184 -20.10 0.38 -7.85
CA GLN A 184 -20.86 1.49 -8.41
C GLN A 184 -21.16 2.57 -7.37
N GLN A 185 -21.37 2.18 -6.11
CA GLN A 185 -21.59 3.09 -4.99
C GLN A 185 -20.31 3.86 -4.67
N VAL A 186 -19.16 3.18 -4.67
CA VAL A 186 -17.85 3.84 -4.54
C VAL A 186 -17.63 4.84 -5.67
N ASN A 187 -17.88 4.44 -6.91
CA ASN A 187 -17.74 5.29 -8.08
C ASN A 187 -18.61 6.56 -7.96
N TRP A 188 -19.89 6.40 -7.63
CA TRP A 188 -20.82 7.52 -7.51
C TRP A 188 -20.44 8.48 -6.38
N LEU A 189 -20.11 7.96 -5.19
CA LEU A 189 -19.73 8.77 -4.04
C LEU A 189 -18.39 9.48 -4.26
N ALA A 190 -17.41 8.83 -4.88
CA ALA A 190 -16.14 9.46 -5.22
C ALA A 190 -16.29 10.67 -6.14
N GLN A 191 -17.24 10.66 -7.09
CA GLN A 191 -17.59 11.84 -7.92
C GLN A 191 -18.15 13.00 -7.10
N GLN A 192 -18.77 12.71 -5.96
CA GLN A 192 -19.27 13.76 -5.08
C GLN A 192 -18.16 14.37 -4.23
N TYR A 193 -17.08 13.63 -3.96
CA TYR A 193 -16.01 14.05 -3.05
C TYR A 193 -14.87 14.82 -3.72
N SER A 194 -14.66 14.56 -5.01
CA SER A 194 -13.58 15.17 -5.77
C SER A 194 -14.13 15.87 -7.02
N SER A 195 -13.55 17.02 -7.36
CA SER A 195 -13.82 17.69 -8.64
C SER A 195 -13.13 17.02 -9.84
N GLN A 196 -12.24 16.07 -9.58
CA GLN A 196 -11.47 15.30 -10.56
C GLN A 196 -11.57 13.81 -10.22
N LYS A 197 -10.90 12.94 -11.00
CA LYS A 197 -10.78 11.54 -10.58
C LYS A 197 -10.05 11.47 -9.23
N LEU A 198 -10.64 10.73 -8.29
CA LEU A 198 -10.06 10.49 -6.98
C LEU A 198 -8.89 9.52 -7.12
N ASN A 199 -7.68 9.95 -6.78
CA ASN A 199 -6.53 9.07 -6.84
C ASN A 199 -6.41 8.23 -5.56
N TRP A 200 -6.29 6.93 -5.71
CA TRP A 200 -6.20 5.98 -4.62
C TRP A 200 -4.90 5.18 -4.73
N LEU A 201 -4.02 5.30 -3.72
CA LEU A 201 -2.83 4.48 -3.59
C LEU A 201 -3.04 3.43 -2.50
N ASN A 202 -2.89 2.16 -2.82
CA ASN A 202 -2.91 1.07 -1.85
C ASN A 202 -1.52 0.46 -1.70
N LEU A 203 -0.92 0.62 -0.51
CA LEU A 203 0.41 0.08 -0.19
C LEU A 203 0.28 -1.23 0.59
N ILE A 204 0.83 -2.30 0.04
CA ILE A 204 0.71 -3.66 0.55
C ILE A 204 2.10 -4.20 0.84
N HIS A 205 2.40 -4.52 2.10
CA HIS A 205 3.64 -5.20 2.45
C HIS A 205 3.39 -6.71 2.31
N VAL A 206 4.26 -7.41 1.59
CA VAL A 206 4.02 -8.83 1.25
C VAL A 206 3.92 -9.75 2.46
N SER A 207 4.61 -9.40 3.56
CA SER A 207 4.53 -10.12 4.84
C SER A 207 3.39 -9.66 5.77
N ASP A 208 2.62 -8.62 5.43
CA ASP A 208 1.50 -8.16 6.27
C ASP A 208 0.24 -8.99 6.00
N ILE A 209 -0.14 -9.85 6.97
CA ILE A 209 -1.19 -10.86 6.79
C ILE A 209 -2.60 -10.30 6.70
N ILE A 210 -2.80 -9.03 7.06
CA ILE A 210 -4.13 -8.40 6.95
C ILE A 210 -4.22 -7.43 5.78
N ALA A 211 -3.10 -7.17 5.09
CA ALA A 211 -3.08 -6.28 3.94
C ALA A 211 -3.51 -7.05 2.69
N TYR A 212 -4.62 -6.63 2.08
CA TYR A 212 -5.12 -7.24 0.86
C TYR A 212 -5.21 -6.21 -0.27
N PRO A 213 -5.06 -6.66 -1.53
CA PRO A 213 -5.42 -5.87 -2.70
C PRO A 213 -6.89 -5.44 -2.63
N ILE A 214 -7.18 -4.19 -2.94
CA ILE A 214 -8.53 -3.60 -2.94
C ILE A 214 -9.18 -3.72 -4.32
N HIS A 215 -8.40 -3.90 -5.39
CA HIS A 215 -8.94 -4.05 -6.74
C HIS A 215 -10.07 -5.09 -6.87
N PRO A 216 -10.11 -6.24 -6.16
CA PRO A 216 -11.22 -7.19 -6.27
C PRO A 216 -12.56 -6.65 -5.75
N VAL A 217 -12.53 -5.69 -4.83
CA VAL A 217 -13.72 -4.99 -4.31
C VAL A 217 -14.15 -3.85 -5.22
N LEU A 218 -13.22 -3.33 -6.02
CA LEU A 218 -13.44 -2.24 -6.95
C LEU A 218 -13.61 -2.72 -8.39
N ASP A 219 -13.53 -4.02 -8.65
CA ASP A 219 -13.59 -4.59 -10.00
C ASP A 219 -14.97 -4.36 -10.64
N SER A 220 -15.05 -3.27 -11.41
CA SER A 220 -16.13 -3.00 -12.33
C SER A 220 -15.56 -2.36 -13.57
N GLN A 221 -16.13 -2.71 -14.72
CA GLN A 221 -15.65 -2.29 -16.04
C GLN A 221 -15.70 -0.75 -16.26
N ASP A 222 -16.33 0.02 -15.34
CA ASP A 222 -16.66 1.45 -15.52
C ASP A 222 -16.38 2.34 -14.29
N LEU A 223 -15.26 2.15 -13.58
CA LEU A 223 -14.81 3.10 -12.54
C LEU A 223 -14.21 4.38 -13.16
N SER A 224 -15.06 5.27 -13.65
CA SER A 224 -14.64 6.53 -14.27
C SER A 224 -14.18 7.59 -13.26
N SER A 225 -14.57 7.48 -11.98
CA SER A 225 -14.36 8.54 -10.99
C SER A 225 -13.15 8.38 -10.10
N LEU A 226 -12.44 7.26 -10.20
CA LEU A 226 -11.24 7.01 -9.39
C LEU A 226 -10.12 6.38 -10.23
N PHE A 227 -8.90 6.55 -9.74
CA PHE A 227 -7.70 5.91 -10.29
C PHE A 227 -7.03 5.13 -9.16
N LEU A 228 -7.01 3.81 -9.25
CA LEU A 228 -6.41 2.94 -8.25
C LEU A 228 -5.00 2.52 -8.68
N THR A 229 -4.03 2.74 -7.81
CA THR A 229 -2.66 2.21 -7.91
C THR A 229 -2.41 1.30 -6.73
N GLU A 230 -1.86 0.12 -6.98
CA GLU A 230 -1.47 -0.81 -5.92
C GLU A 230 0.03 -1.08 -5.99
N GLU A 231 0.72 -0.84 -4.88
CA GLU A 231 2.16 -1.01 -4.78
C GLU A 231 2.49 -2.05 -3.71
N TYR A 232 3.38 -2.97 -4.08
CA TYR A 232 3.79 -4.08 -3.21
C TYR A 232 5.19 -3.80 -2.65
N LEU A 233 5.26 -3.63 -1.34
CA LEU A 233 6.52 -3.43 -0.62
C LEU A 233 7.17 -4.79 -0.35
N GLN A 234 8.39 -4.94 -0.84
CA GLN A 234 9.26 -6.08 -0.59
C GLN A 234 10.50 -5.56 0.13
N GLU A 235 10.49 -5.52 1.46
CA GLU A 235 11.72 -5.29 2.20
C GLU A 235 12.52 -6.59 2.35
N ASN A 236 13.85 -6.46 2.41
CA ASN A 236 14.76 -7.57 2.69
C ASN A 236 14.40 -8.18 4.05
N VAL A 237 14.24 -9.50 4.06
CA VAL A 237 14.03 -10.38 5.21
C VAL A 237 14.63 -9.77 6.49
N ASN A 238 13.77 -9.44 7.45
CA ASN A 238 14.17 -8.84 8.73
C ASN A 238 15.21 -9.75 9.42
N PRO A 239 16.24 -9.27 10.15
CA PRO A 239 17.18 -10.12 10.87
C PRO A 239 16.52 -11.22 11.71
N LEU A 240 15.34 -10.95 12.29
CA LEU A 240 14.54 -11.93 13.01
C LEU A 240 13.88 -12.97 12.08
N GLU A 241 13.31 -12.55 10.95
CA GLU A 241 12.79 -13.47 9.92
C GLU A 241 13.92 -14.30 9.31
N ALA A 242 15.08 -13.70 9.03
CA ALA A 242 16.26 -14.38 8.47
C ALA A 242 16.86 -15.37 9.48
N THR A 243 16.91 -15.01 10.77
CA THR A 243 17.35 -15.90 11.84
C THR A 243 16.38 -17.07 12.02
N LEU A 244 15.08 -16.81 11.93
CA LEU A 244 14.06 -17.84 12.06
C LEU A 244 13.98 -18.71 10.80
N GLU A 245 14.15 -18.16 9.60
CA GLU A 245 14.29 -18.91 8.34
C GLU A 245 15.51 -19.81 8.39
N GLN A 246 16.66 -19.31 8.86
CA GLN A 246 17.87 -20.11 9.07
C GLN A 246 17.64 -21.23 10.10
N LEU A 247 16.93 -20.96 11.19
CA LEU A 247 16.53 -21.97 12.17
C LEU A 247 15.56 -23.01 11.58
N SER A 248 14.60 -22.57 10.77
CA SER A 248 13.64 -23.44 10.07
C SER A 248 14.32 -24.32 9.05
N GLU A 249 15.26 -23.79 8.26
CA GLU A 249 16.13 -24.57 7.38
C GLU A 249 16.98 -25.58 8.15
N LEU A 250 17.57 -25.18 9.28
CA LEU A 250 18.38 -26.05 10.14
C LEU A 250 17.56 -27.22 10.70
N ILE A 251 16.31 -26.95 11.07
CA ILE A 251 15.35 -27.93 11.59
C ILE A 251 14.84 -28.83 10.47
N ASN A 252 14.50 -28.28 9.30
CA ASN A 252 14.04 -29.03 8.14
C ASN A 252 15.13 -29.95 7.56
N ARG A 253 16.41 -29.57 7.65
CA ARG A 253 17.55 -30.42 7.27
C ARG A 253 17.79 -31.58 8.24
N LYS A 254 17.38 -31.44 9.51
CA LYS A 254 17.41 -32.52 10.50
C LYS A 254 16.02 -33.16 10.53
N SER A 255 15.79 -34.13 9.66
CA SER A 255 14.55 -34.92 9.46
C SER A 255 13.99 -35.66 10.70
N ALA A 256 14.41 -35.33 11.92
CA ALA A 256 14.05 -35.97 13.17
C ALA A 256 13.17 -35.10 14.09
N TYR A 257 12.81 -33.87 13.70
CA TYR A 257 11.93 -33.05 14.53
C TYR A 257 10.44 -33.37 14.29
N PRO A 258 9.65 -33.58 15.35
CA PRO A 258 8.21 -33.74 15.25
C PRO A 258 7.58 -32.58 14.48
N GLN A 259 6.64 -32.88 13.58
CA GLN A 259 5.92 -31.92 12.73
C GLN A 259 5.24 -30.79 13.53
N GLU A 260 4.96 -31.03 14.81
CA GLU A 260 4.44 -30.03 15.74
C GLU A 260 5.43 -28.87 16.00
N ILE A 261 6.73 -29.14 16.07
CA ILE A 261 7.76 -28.11 16.33
C ILE A 261 7.96 -27.22 15.10
N THR A 262 7.97 -27.81 13.91
CA THR A 262 8.06 -27.09 12.63
C THR A 262 6.86 -26.16 12.43
N ASN A 263 5.66 -26.62 12.80
CA ASN A 263 4.45 -25.80 12.74
C ASN A 263 4.49 -24.63 13.75
N ILE A 264 4.93 -24.85 14.98
CA ILE A 264 5.03 -23.77 15.98
C ILE A 264 5.98 -22.66 15.51
N LEU A 265 7.11 -23.02 14.91
CA LEU A 265 8.09 -22.06 14.42
C LEU A 265 7.60 -21.30 13.18
N SER A 266 6.91 -21.96 12.26
CA SER A 266 6.32 -21.28 11.10
C SER A 266 5.22 -20.31 11.53
N TYR A 267 4.38 -20.65 12.51
CA TYR A 267 3.41 -19.70 13.06
C TYR A 267 4.07 -18.51 13.77
N ALA A 268 5.14 -18.74 14.53
CA ALA A 268 5.88 -17.66 15.18
C ALA A 268 6.55 -16.72 14.17
N GLN A 269 7.09 -17.25 13.07
CA GLN A 269 7.64 -16.49 11.95
C GLN A 269 6.59 -15.61 11.29
N VAL A 270 5.45 -16.18 10.91
CA VAL A 270 4.36 -15.44 10.27
C VAL A 270 3.84 -14.35 11.21
N ALA A 271 3.70 -14.64 12.51
CA ALA A 271 3.23 -13.66 13.49
C ALA A 271 4.20 -12.49 13.67
N ALA A 272 5.50 -12.78 13.83
CA ALA A 272 6.52 -11.76 14.04
C ALA A 272 6.76 -10.94 12.76
N GLY A 273 6.84 -11.60 11.61
CA GLY A 273 6.97 -10.97 10.31
C GLY A 273 5.80 -10.06 9.99
N SER A 274 4.57 -10.54 10.25
CA SER A 274 3.37 -9.75 10.04
C SER A 274 3.28 -8.50 10.91
N LEU A 275 3.60 -8.59 12.20
CA LEU A 275 3.52 -7.42 13.08
C LEU A 275 4.55 -6.35 12.66
N ASN A 276 5.76 -6.79 12.29
CA ASN A 276 6.80 -5.89 11.82
C ASN A 276 6.41 -5.24 10.49
N ALA A 277 6.00 -6.04 9.51
CA ALA A 277 5.49 -5.56 8.21
C ALA A 277 4.31 -4.60 8.37
N HIS A 278 3.37 -4.94 9.26
CA HIS A 278 2.20 -4.12 9.50
C HIS A 278 2.53 -2.78 10.18
N THR A 279 3.64 -2.66 10.92
CA THR A 279 4.02 -1.40 11.57
C THR A 279 5.09 -0.63 10.83
N SER A 280 5.82 -1.27 9.89
CA SER A 280 6.95 -0.70 9.16
C SER A 280 6.53 0.45 8.23
N TYR A 281 5.28 0.47 7.74
CA TYR A 281 4.75 1.54 6.90
C TYR A 281 5.04 2.95 7.43
N TRP A 282 4.94 3.14 8.76
CA TRP A 282 5.12 4.44 9.40
C TRP A 282 6.57 4.93 9.43
N LYS A 283 7.54 4.07 9.14
CA LYS A 283 8.98 4.32 9.30
C LYS A 283 9.79 4.01 8.05
N ASN A 284 9.12 3.76 6.93
CA ASN A 284 9.74 3.32 5.69
C ASN A 284 9.88 4.52 4.71
N ASP A 285 11.11 4.81 4.27
CA ASP A 285 11.40 5.88 3.31
C ASP A 285 10.73 5.64 1.94
N GLN A 286 10.67 4.39 1.46
CA GLN A 286 9.99 4.04 0.21
C GLN A 286 8.49 4.33 0.28
N VAL A 287 7.84 4.07 1.43
CA VAL A 287 6.44 4.43 1.66
C VAL A 287 6.24 5.93 1.55
N ALA A 288 7.10 6.73 2.18
CA ALA A 288 7.04 8.18 2.06
C ALA A 288 7.24 8.65 0.61
N TYR A 289 8.22 8.09 -0.09
CA TYR A 289 8.48 8.38 -1.50
C TYR A 289 7.25 8.10 -2.39
N LEU A 290 6.63 6.92 -2.25
CA LEU A 290 5.45 6.53 -3.04
C LEU A 290 4.26 7.45 -2.76
N ILE A 291 4.04 7.82 -1.49
CA ILE A 291 2.98 8.75 -1.10
C ILE A 291 3.21 10.13 -1.73
N VAL A 292 4.43 10.66 -1.65
CA VAL A 292 4.75 11.98 -2.23
C VAL A 292 4.66 11.96 -3.74
N ASN A 293 5.11 10.90 -4.42
CA ASN A 293 4.87 10.70 -5.85
C ASN A 293 3.37 10.76 -6.17
N HIS A 294 2.56 9.97 -5.46
CA HIS A 294 1.12 9.90 -5.69
C HIS A 294 0.40 11.24 -5.48
N ILE A 295 0.83 12.02 -4.49
CA ILE A 295 0.27 13.36 -4.22
C ILE A 295 0.69 14.36 -5.31
N LEU A 296 1.97 14.36 -5.72
CA LEU A 296 2.50 15.34 -6.66
C LEU A 296 2.22 15.02 -8.14
N GLU A 297 2.15 13.74 -8.53
CA GLU A 297 1.86 13.33 -9.91
C GLU A 297 0.47 13.79 -10.36
N GLN A 298 -0.45 14.07 -9.43
CA GLN A 298 -1.71 14.75 -9.74
C GLN A 298 -1.54 16.19 -10.26
N HIS A 299 -0.44 16.87 -9.94
CA HIS A 299 -0.15 18.22 -10.46
C HIS A 299 0.35 18.18 -11.92
N ASN A 300 0.85 17.02 -12.39
CA ASN A 300 1.34 16.85 -13.76
C ASN A 300 0.34 16.18 -14.72
N ASN A 301 -0.89 15.92 -14.26
CA ASN A 301 -1.98 15.32 -15.05
C ASN A 301 -2.59 16.25 -16.13
N GLN A 302 -1.77 17.10 -16.74
CA GLN A 302 -2.00 17.53 -18.12
C GLN A 302 -1.30 16.63 -19.16
N VAL A 303 -0.49 15.63 -18.76
CA VAL A 303 0.18 14.72 -19.71
C VAL A 303 0.22 13.27 -19.17
N LEU A 304 -0.94 12.61 -19.05
CA LEU A 304 -1.00 11.14 -18.98
C LEU A 304 -1.75 10.60 -20.19
N ASN A 305 -1.07 10.69 -21.32
CA ASN A 305 -1.14 9.67 -22.34
C ASN A 305 0.32 9.28 -22.63
N GLN A 306 0.65 8.01 -22.37
CA GLN A 306 1.90 7.29 -22.67
C GLN A 306 2.93 7.24 -21.53
N THR A 307 2.84 6.21 -20.69
CA THR A 307 4.02 5.67 -19.98
C THR A 307 5.11 5.38 -21.01
N PRO A 308 6.37 5.82 -20.82
CA PRO A 308 7.44 5.56 -21.78
C PRO A 308 7.58 4.05 -22.05
N CYS A 309 7.85 3.68 -23.30
CA CYS A 309 8.06 2.30 -23.75
C CYS A 309 9.14 1.59 -22.90
N LEU A 310 10.14 2.33 -22.44
CA LEU A 310 11.15 1.85 -21.50
C LEU A 310 10.56 1.30 -20.21
N GLU A 311 9.66 2.03 -19.56
CA GLU A 311 9.03 1.60 -18.29
C GLU A 311 8.09 0.42 -18.52
N GLN A 312 7.34 0.44 -19.63
CA GLN A 312 6.49 -0.68 -20.02
C GLN A 312 7.32 -1.97 -20.25
N ALA A 313 8.47 -1.85 -20.92
CA ALA A 313 9.36 -2.98 -21.16
C ALA A 313 9.91 -3.56 -19.83
N ILE A 314 10.34 -2.70 -18.90
CA ILE A 314 10.82 -3.14 -17.58
C ILE A 314 9.73 -3.90 -16.81
N GLN A 315 8.51 -3.34 -16.74
CA GLN A 315 7.40 -3.96 -16.02
C GLN A 315 7.06 -5.35 -16.57
N ARG A 316 7.05 -5.50 -17.90
CA ARG A 316 6.72 -6.77 -18.55
C ARG A 316 7.82 -7.83 -18.36
N LEU A 317 9.09 -7.43 -18.48
CA LEU A 317 10.21 -8.36 -18.24
C LEU A 317 10.21 -8.91 -16.80
N LYS A 318 9.86 -8.09 -15.80
CA LYS A 318 9.72 -8.53 -14.41
C LYS A 318 8.63 -9.58 -14.20
N GLN A 319 7.65 -9.67 -15.10
CA GLN A 319 6.57 -10.67 -15.04
C GLN A 319 6.96 -12.02 -15.68
N VAL A 320 8.11 -12.10 -16.36
CA VAL A 320 8.59 -13.36 -16.94
C VAL A 320 8.89 -14.34 -15.81
N ARG A 321 8.31 -15.53 -15.87
CA ARG A 321 8.51 -16.58 -14.85
C ARG A 321 10.00 -16.90 -14.71
N GLY A 322 10.51 -16.85 -13.47
CA GLY A 322 11.90 -17.16 -13.18
C GLY A 322 12.90 -16.09 -13.63
N PHE A 323 12.43 -14.87 -13.88
CA PHE A 323 13.27 -13.69 -14.08
C PHE A 323 14.01 -13.33 -12.80
N THR A 324 15.32 -13.12 -12.93
CA THR A 324 16.20 -12.66 -11.85
C THR A 324 16.80 -11.33 -12.27
N GLU A 325 16.50 -10.28 -11.51
CA GLU A 325 17.08 -8.95 -11.73
C GLU A 325 18.54 -8.97 -11.29
N ASP A 326 19.43 -8.59 -12.21
CA ASP A 326 20.86 -8.53 -11.91
C ASP A 326 21.19 -7.15 -11.35
N LYS A 327 21.36 -7.10 -10.03
CA LYS A 327 21.68 -5.89 -9.26
C LYS A 327 23.17 -5.55 -9.30
N MET A 328 24.02 -6.38 -9.93
CA MET A 328 25.44 -6.08 -10.11
C MET A 328 25.68 -5.36 -11.44
N LYS A 329 26.56 -4.35 -11.42
CA LYS A 329 26.85 -3.42 -12.53
C LYS A 329 27.24 -4.13 -13.83
N LEU A 330 26.25 -4.40 -14.68
CA LEU A 330 26.43 -4.97 -16.03
C LEU A 330 26.72 -3.89 -17.06
N SER A 331 27.95 -3.37 -17.02
CA SER A 331 28.56 -2.71 -18.19
C SER A 331 29.84 -3.42 -18.64
N GLU A 332 30.44 -4.27 -17.79
CA GLU A 332 31.73 -4.93 -18.09
C GLU A 332 31.60 -6.29 -18.79
N THR A 333 30.42 -6.90 -18.82
CA THR A 333 30.18 -8.24 -19.39
C THR A 333 29.50 -8.25 -20.76
N LEU A 334 28.91 -7.13 -21.19
CA LEU A 334 28.29 -7.01 -22.53
C LEU A 334 29.26 -7.32 -23.67
N SER A 335 30.55 -7.04 -23.51
CA SER A 335 31.58 -7.30 -24.52
C SER A 335 31.88 -8.79 -24.73
N LEU A 336 31.46 -9.67 -23.82
CA LEU A 336 31.65 -11.12 -23.92
C LEU A 336 30.36 -11.86 -24.32
N ASP A 337 29.21 -11.17 -24.27
CA ASP A 337 27.91 -11.75 -24.57
C ASP A 337 27.64 -11.70 -26.09
N LYS A 338 27.08 -12.79 -26.62
CA LYS A 338 26.61 -12.82 -28.01
C LYS A 338 25.28 -12.06 -28.09
N ASN A 339 25.28 -10.91 -28.76
CA ASN A 339 24.05 -10.18 -29.08
C ASN A 339 23.12 -11.06 -29.94
N ILE A 340 21.88 -11.22 -29.50
CA ILE A 340 20.82 -11.92 -30.24
C ILE A 340 19.99 -10.89 -31.01
N THR A 341 19.44 -9.91 -30.28
CA THR A 341 18.55 -8.88 -30.84
C THR A 341 18.74 -7.57 -30.07
N THR A 342 18.59 -6.46 -30.78
CA THR A 342 18.49 -5.12 -30.18
C THR A 342 17.21 -4.44 -30.69
N ILE A 343 16.42 -3.91 -29.78
CA ILE A 343 15.14 -3.24 -30.04
C ILE A 343 15.29 -1.79 -29.62
N SER A 344 15.17 -0.85 -30.56
CA SER A 344 15.06 0.57 -30.21
C SER A 344 13.58 0.91 -30.01
N PHE A 345 13.23 1.59 -28.93
CA PHE A 345 11.83 1.88 -28.63
C PHE A 345 11.28 3.01 -29.53
N LYS A 346 10.03 2.87 -29.99
CA LYS A 346 9.35 3.80 -30.91
C LYS A 346 9.18 5.22 -30.39
N ASP A 347 9.14 5.40 -29.07
CA ASP A 347 9.07 6.69 -28.39
C ASP A 347 10.44 7.31 -28.10
N LYS A 348 11.53 6.64 -28.50
CA LYS A 348 12.93 7.03 -28.25
C LYS A 348 13.30 7.10 -26.77
N SER A 349 12.53 6.45 -25.89
CA SER A 349 12.84 6.39 -24.46
C SER A 349 14.12 5.60 -24.16
N GLY A 350 14.53 4.70 -25.06
CA GLY A 350 15.71 3.87 -24.89
C GLY A 350 15.77 2.68 -25.85
N SER A 351 16.51 1.65 -25.44
CA SER A 351 16.63 0.39 -26.18
C SER A 351 16.68 -0.83 -25.26
N LEU A 352 16.29 -1.99 -25.79
CA LEU A 352 16.43 -3.30 -25.17
C LEU A 352 17.47 -4.11 -25.95
N VAL A 353 18.44 -4.70 -25.24
CA VAL A 353 19.43 -5.60 -25.81
C VAL A 353 19.25 -6.99 -25.21
N PHE A 354 18.96 -7.97 -26.07
CA PHE A 354 18.82 -9.37 -25.72
C PHE A 354 20.08 -10.13 -26.14
N THR A 355 20.68 -10.85 -25.20
CA THR A 355 21.98 -11.49 -25.40
C THR A 355 22.02 -12.91 -24.84
N LYS A 356 23.09 -13.64 -25.19
CA LYS A 356 23.43 -14.93 -24.61
C LYS A 356 24.90 -14.96 -24.24
N ASN A 357 25.18 -15.24 -22.97
CA ASN A 357 26.55 -15.34 -22.48
C ASN A 357 27.23 -16.66 -22.89
N PHE A 358 28.53 -16.78 -22.59
CA PHE A 358 29.33 -17.97 -22.90
C PHE A 358 28.85 -19.26 -22.19
N LEU A 359 28.14 -19.13 -21.07
CA LEU A 359 27.50 -20.25 -20.35
C LEU A 359 26.13 -20.62 -20.94
N GLY A 360 25.66 -19.89 -21.95
CA GLY A 360 24.40 -20.12 -22.64
C GLY A 360 23.16 -19.56 -21.94
N ILE A 361 23.35 -18.75 -20.90
CA ILE A 361 22.28 -18.04 -20.18
C ILE A 361 21.86 -16.83 -20.99
N HIS A 362 20.55 -16.60 -21.09
CA HIS A 362 19.99 -15.48 -21.82
C HIS A 362 19.78 -14.29 -20.89
N ASN A 363 20.30 -13.13 -21.28
CA ASN A 363 20.22 -11.89 -20.52
C ASN A 363 19.47 -10.82 -21.32
N VAL A 364 18.79 -9.94 -20.62
CA VAL A 364 18.22 -8.71 -21.16
C VAL A 364 18.83 -7.50 -20.46
N TYR A 365 19.08 -6.46 -21.24
CA TYR A 365 19.54 -5.17 -20.77
C TYR A 365 18.62 -4.10 -21.35
N ILE A 366 18.26 -3.10 -20.57
CA ILE A 366 17.55 -1.91 -21.06
C ILE A 366 18.44 -0.71 -20.81
N PHE A 367 18.57 0.12 -21.84
CA PHE A 367 19.31 1.37 -21.83
C PHE A 367 18.34 2.53 -22.01
N ASP A 368 18.60 3.65 -21.34
CA ASP A 368 17.89 4.90 -21.58
C ASP A 368 18.37 5.59 -22.88
N HIS A 369 17.75 6.72 -23.23
CA HIS A 369 18.14 7.55 -24.39
C HIS A 369 19.58 8.10 -24.35
N GLN A 370 20.30 7.98 -23.22
CA GLN A 370 21.70 8.38 -23.06
C GLN A 370 22.64 7.16 -23.08
N ASP A 371 22.14 6.00 -23.54
CA ASP A 371 22.84 4.71 -23.53
C ASP A 371 23.31 4.25 -22.14
N ARG A 372 22.62 4.68 -21.08
CA ARG A 372 22.91 4.21 -19.71
C ARG A 372 22.04 3.02 -19.38
N ALA A 373 22.67 1.91 -18.97
CA ALA A 373 21.96 0.73 -18.52
C ALA A 373 21.12 1.06 -17.28
N CYS A 374 19.79 0.92 -17.40
CA CYS A 374 18.84 1.22 -16.33
C CYS A 374 18.14 -0.01 -15.78
N PHE A 375 18.18 -1.14 -16.51
CA PHE A 375 17.64 -2.41 -16.05
C PHE A 375 18.39 -3.57 -16.68
N ALA A 376 18.59 -4.64 -15.91
CA ALA A 376 19.18 -5.87 -16.41
C ALA A 376 18.65 -7.08 -15.66
N GLY A 377 18.63 -8.22 -16.33
CA GLY A 377 18.29 -9.48 -15.71
C GLY A 377 18.40 -10.66 -16.64
N TYR A 378 18.16 -11.83 -16.09
CA TYR A 378 18.30 -13.09 -16.80
C TYR A 378 17.24 -14.09 -16.36
N VAL A 379 17.12 -15.18 -17.12
CA VAL A 379 16.30 -16.33 -16.73
C VAL A 379 17.11 -17.61 -16.73
N GLY A 380 16.75 -18.54 -15.84
CA GLY A 380 17.28 -19.89 -15.89
C GLY A 380 16.91 -20.63 -17.19
N LEU A 381 17.68 -21.64 -17.57
CA LEU A 381 17.54 -22.36 -18.86
C LEU A 381 16.12 -22.84 -19.17
N ILE A 382 15.37 -23.27 -18.15
CA ILE A 382 13.99 -23.77 -18.30
C ILE A 382 12.97 -22.66 -18.66
N HIS A 383 13.29 -21.40 -18.38
CA HIS A 383 12.40 -20.25 -18.60
C HIS A 383 12.77 -19.43 -19.84
N VAL A 384 13.83 -19.82 -20.57
CA VAL A 384 14.28 -19.18 -21.81
C VAL A 384 13.15 -19.04 -22.86
N PRO A 385 12.28 -20.04 -23.10
CA PRO A 385 11.19 -19.88 -24.05
C PRO A 385 10.25 -18.72 -23.70
N GLY A 386 9.94 -18.53 -22.41
CA GLY A 386 9.09 -17.44 -21.94
C GLY A 386 9.75 -16.07 -22.12
N LEU A 387 11.05 -15.96 -21.83
CA LEU A 387 11.78 -14.70 -22.05
C LEU A 387 11.86 -14.34 -23.54
N LYS A 388 12.07 -15.33 -24.42
CA LYS A 388 12.09 -15.09 -25.88
C LYS A 388 10.76 -14.61 -26.41
N GLN A 389 9.67 -15.26 -25.99
CA GLN A 389 8.32 -14.85 -26.36
C GLN A 389 8.03 -13.41 -25.92
N GLU A 390 8.45 -13.03 -24.72
CA GLU A 390 8.27 -11.68 -24.22
C GLU A 390 9.10 -10.65 -25.00
N VAL A 391 10.35 -10.96 -25.33
CA VAL A 391 11.20 -10.09 -26.15
C VAL A 391 10.64 -9.92 -27.56
N GLU A 392 10.11 -10.98 -28.18
CA GLU A 392 9.43 -10.92 -29.49
C GLU A 392 8.17 -10.04 -29.44
N PHE A 393 7.40 -10.15 -28.36
CA PHE A 393 6.24 -9.29 -28.12
C PHE A 393 6.66 -7.82 -27.98
N LEU A 394 7.66 -7.52 -27.15
CA LEU A 394 8.20 -6.17 -26.97
C LEU A 394 8.74 -5.59 -28.28
N GLN A 395 9.36 -6.42 -29.12
CA GLN A 395 9.82 -5.99 -30.45
C GLN A 395 8.64 -5.57 -31.34
N THR A 396 7.54 -6.30 -31.29
CA THR A 396 6.35 -6.02 -32.10
C THR A 396 5.57 -4.80 -31.60
N GLU A 397 5.42 -4.67 -30.29
CA GLU A 397 4.56 -3.63 -29.69
C GLU A 397 5.29 -2.32 -29.42
N LEU A 398 6.55 -2.38 -28.99
CA LEU A 398 7.31 -1.22 -28.53
C LEU A 398 8.50 -0.88 -29.44
N GLY A 399 8.91 -1.80 -30.31
CA GLY A 399 10.01 -1.60 -31.26
C GLY A 399 9.69 -0.62 -32.38
N LEU A 400 10.76 -0.02 -32.91
CA LEU A 400 10.78 0.78 -34.14
C LEU A 400 10.64 -0.06 -35.41
#